data_AF-A0A2K8VCU3-F1
#
_entry.id   AF-A0A2K8VCU3-F1
#
_cell.length_a   1.000
_cell.length_b   1.000
_cell.length_c   1.000
_cell.angle_alpha   90.00
_cell.angle_beta   90.00
_cell.angle_gamma   90.00
#
_symmetry.space_group_name_H-M   'P 1'
#
loop_
_entity.id
_entity.type
_entity.pdbx_description
1 polymer ?
#
loop_
_entity_poly.entity_id
_entity_poly.type
_entity_poly.pdbx_seq_one_letter_code
_entity_poly.pdbx_strand_id
1 'polypeptide(L)' 'MYYNEEGKDVTRHIINNRTLLIEGEDLETRDLADLKAKEMKTSSYEVFKKNDNGRLSFIGYGIPK' A
#
# COMPACT_ATOMS: atom_id res chain seq x y z
N MET A 1 -6.81 -9.08 -4.08
CA MET A 1 -5.36 -9.33 -3.94
C MET A 1 -4.64 -8.01 -4.12
N TYR A 2 -3.68 -7.75 -3.25
CA TYR A 2 -2.88 -6.55 -3.17
C TYR A 2 -1.43 -6.89 -3.50
N TYR A 3 -0.78 -6.05 -4.27
CA TYR A 3 0.58 -6.24 -4.76
C TYR A 3 1.39 -4.97 -4.49
N ASN A 4 2.70 -5.08 -4.31
CA ASN A 4 3.58 -3.91 -4.33
C ASN A 4 4.03 -3.57 -5.75
N GLU A 5 4.81 -2.50 -5.90
CA GLU A 5 5.41 -2.04 -7.17
C GLU A 5 6.26 -3.10 -7.89
N GLU A 6 6.83 -4.06 -7.15
CA GLU A 6 7.58 -5.20 -7.70
C GLU A 6 6.69 -6.38 -8.11
N GLY A 7 5.36 -6.29 -7.92
CA GLY A 7 4.42 -7.37 -8.19
C GLY A 7 4.38 -8.48 -7.13
N LYS A 8 4.98 -8.27 -5.95
CA LYS A 8 4.91 -9.22 -4.82
C LYS A 8 3.56 -9.12 -4.13
N ASP A 9 2.95 -10.27 -3.83
CA ASP A 9 1.67 -10.34 -3.12
C ASP A 9 1.84 -9.89 -1.65
N VAL A 10 1.17 -8.80 -1.27
CA VAL A 10 1.14 -8.25 0.08
C VAL A 10 -0.23 -8.44 0.76
N THR A 11 -1.15 -9.17 0.13
CA THR A 11 -2.53 -9.37 0.61
C THR A 11 -2.57 -9.92 2.03
N ARG A 12 -1.73 -10.93 2.33
CA ARG A 12 -1.67 -11.52 3.67
C ARG A 12 -1.13 -10.57 4.72
N HIS A 13 -0.23 -9.66 4.36
CA HIS A 13 0.32 -8.68 5.30
C HIS A 13 -0.75 -7.65 5.68
N ILE A 14 -1.56 -7.22 4.72
CA ILE A 14 -2.67 -6.29 4.95
C ILE A 14 -3.77 -6.96 5.78
N ILE A 15 -4.22 -8.16 5.40
CA ILE A 15 -5.28 -8.90 6.12
C ILE A 15 -4.87 -9.20 7.56
N ASN A 16 -3.62 -9.58 7.79
CA ASN A 16 -3.11 -9.88 9.13
C ASN A 16 -2.68 -8.62 9.91
N ASN A 17 -3.02 -7.42 9.44
CA ASN A 17 -2.71 -6.13 10.07
C ASN A 17 -1.19 -5.90 10.32
N ARG A 18 -0.33 -6.62 9.58
CA ARG A 18 1.14 -6.40 9.52
C ARG A 18 1.51 -5.28 8.55
N THR A 19 0.57 -4.84 7.73
CA THR A 19 0.71 -3.67 6.88
C THR A 19 -0.56 -2.85 7.01
N LEU A 20 -0.41 -1.56 7.33
CA LEU A 20 -1.49 -0.60 7.23
C LEU A 20 -1.63 -0.17 5.77
N LEU A 21 -2.81 -0.34 5.18
CA LEU A 21 -3.13 0.20 3.86
C LEU A 21 -3.84 1.54 4.04
N ILE A 22 -3.38 2.57 3.33
CA ILE A 22 -4.08 3.84 3.18
C ILE A 22 -4.46 3.94 1.70
N GLU A 23 -5.77 3.88 1.42
CA GLU A 23 -6.29 3.96 0.05
C GLU A 23 -6.43 5.42 -0.38
N GLY A 24 -6.04 5.70 -1.63
CA GLY A 24 -6.06 7.04 -2.22
C GLY A 24 -4.86 7.26 -3.15
N GLU A 25 -5.10 7.91 -4.28
CA GLU A 25 -4.08 8.13 -5.33
C GLU A 25 -3.55 9.57 -5.36
N ASP A 26 -4.07 10.43 -4.49
CA ASP A 26 -3.69 11.84 -4.40
C ASP A 26 -2.43 12.09 -3.56
N LEU A 27 -1.87 13.30 -3.71
CA LEU A 27 -0.67 13.73 -3.00
C LEU A 27 -0.90 13.80 -1.48
N GLU A 28 -2.11 14.15 -1.02
CA GLU A 28 -2.42 14.23 0.40
C GLU A 28 -2.35 12.85 1.07
N THR A 29 -2.84 11.81 0.39
CA THR A 29 -2.78 10.43 0.84
C THR A 29 -1.34 9.94 0.92
N ARG A 30 -0.52 10.31 -0.07
CA ARG A 30 0.93 10.02 -0.06
C ARG A 30 1.62 10.65 1.14
N ASP A 31 1.40 11.94 1.35
CA ASP A 31 2.02 12.70 2.45
C ASP A 31 1.59 12.12 3.82
N LEU A 32 0.32 11.73 3.94
CA LEU A 32 -0.20 11.05 5.14
C LEU A 32 0.48 9.70 5.36
N ALA A 33 0.67 8.92 4.29
CA ALA A 33 1.31 7.61 4.37
C ALA A 33 2.79 7.73 4.76
N ASP A 34 3.50 8.71 4.20
CA ASP A 34 4.90 8.99 4.51
C ASP A 34 5.07 9.49 5.96
N LEU A 35 4.16 10.36 6.42
CA LEU A 35 4.15 10.83 7.81
C LEU A 35 3.98 9.65 8.78
N LYS A 36 2.98 8.80 8.55
CA LYS A 36 2.74 7.62 9.40
C LYS A 36 3.88 6.61 9.34
N ALA A 37 4.45 6.36 8.15
CA ALA A 37 5.60 5.48 8.02
C ALA A 37 6.79 6.00 8.84
N LYS A 38 7.04 7.32 8.80
CA LYS A 38 8.08 7.96 9.59
C LYS A 38 7.85 7.85 11.09
N GLU A 39 6.61 8.05 11.57
CA GLU A 39 6.24 7.83 12.98
C GLU A 39 6.52 6.39 13.44
N MET A 40 6.27 5.43 12.54
CA MET A 40 6.50 4.00 12.76
C MET A 40 7.95 3.56 12.50
N LYS A 41 8.85 4.49 12.15
CA LYS A 41 10.26 4.22 11.78
C LYS A 41 10.40 3.20 10.63
N THR A 42 9.49 3.26 9.67
CA THR A 42 9.42 2.40 8.49
C THR A 42 9.27 3.26 7.21
N SER A 43 9.12 2.61 6.07
CA SER A 43 8.84 3.25 4.77
C SER A 43 7.48 2.83 4.24
N SER A 44 6.77 3.77 3.61
CA SER A 44 5.59 3.46 2.80
C SER A 44 6.03 2.83 1.47
N TYR A 45 5.13 2.08 0.82
CA TYR A 45 5.32 1.58 -0.54
C TYR A 45 3.99 1.60 -1.29
N GLU A 46 4.06 1.68 -2.62
CA GLU A 46 2.85 1.70 -3.45
C GLU A 46 2.16 0.33 -3.46
N VAL A 47 0.84 0.34 -3.33
CA VAL A 47 -0.01 -0.84 -3.35
C VAL A 47 -0.93 -0.79 -4.56
N PHE A 48 -0.99 -1.93 -5.24
CA PHE A 48 -1.75 -2.14 -6.44
C PHE A 48 -2.78 -3.25 -6.24
N LYS A 49 -3.93 -3.14 -6.88
CA LYS A 49 -4.97 -4.16 -6.92
C LYS A 49 -5.19 -4.61 -8.35
N LYS A 50 -5.39 -5.91 -8.53
CA LYS A 50 -5.75 -6.47 -9.83
C LYS A 50 -7.18 -6.06 -10.19
N ASN A 51 -7.36 -5.37 -11.32
CA ASN A 51 -8.67 -5.01 -11.86
C ASN A 51 -9.28 -6.16 -12.66
N ASP A 52 -10.51 -5.97 -13.15
CA ASP A 52 -11.28 -6.99 -13.88
C ASP A 52 -10.59 -7.43 -15.20
N ASN A 53 -9.75 -6.57 -15.76
CA ASN A 53 -8.93 -6.86 -16.95
C ASN A 53 -7.61 -7.57 -16.61
N GLY A 54 -7.41 -7.94 -15.35
CA GLY A 54 -6.20 -8.61 -14.88
C GLY A 54 -4.98 -7.71 -14.72
N ARG A 55 -5.10 -6.39 -14.90
CA ARG A 55 -4.00 -5.42 -14.75
C ARG A 55 -3.90 -4.91 -13.32
N LEU A 56 -2.69 -4.55 -12.91
CA LEU A 56 -2.45 -3.89 -11.62
C LEU A 56 -2.82 -2.42 -11.76
N SER A 57 -3.80 -1.98 -10.97
CA SER A 57 -4.17 -0.59 -10.79
C SER A 57 -3.65 -0.11 -9.45
N PHE A 58 -3.00 1.04 -9.42
CA PHE A 58 -2.59 1.69 -8.18
C PHE A 58 -3.84 2.00 -7.35
N ILE A 59 -3.76 1.82 -6.03
CA ILE A 59 -4.89 2.08 -5.12
C ILE A 59 -4.49 2.86 -3.86
N GLY A 60 -3.20 3.05 -3.59
CA GLY A 60 -2.71 3.76 -2.42
C GLY A 60 -1.43 3.16 -1.85
N TYR A 61 -1.18 3.36 -0.56
CA TYR A 61 0.12 3.13 0.06
C TYR A 61 0.04 2.15 1.23
N GLY A 62 0.99 1.22 1.28
CA GLY A 62 1.16 0.24 2.34
C GLY A 62 2.28 0.64 3.29
N ILE A 63 2.06 0.49 4.60
CA ILE A 63 3.03 0.80 5.66
C ILE A 63 3.25 -0.46 6.50
N PRO A 64 4.42 -1.10 6.45
CA PRO A 64 4.75 -2.25 7.28
C PRO A 64 4.69 -1.89 8.78
N LYS A 65 4.22 -2.81 9.62
CA LYS A 65 4.23 -2.68 11.08
C LYS A 65 5.20 -3.67 11.73
#